data_AF-A0A1H3ZZX7-F1
#
_entry.id   AF-A0A1H3ZZX7-F1
#
_cell.length_a   1.000
_cell.length_b   1.000
_cell.length_c   1.000
_cell.angle_alpha   90.00
_cell.angle_beta   90.00
_cell.angle_gamma   90.00
#
_symmetry.space_group_name_H-M   'P 1'
#
loop_
_entity.id
_entity.type
_entity.pdbx_description
1 polymer ?
#
loop_
_entity_poly.entity_id
_entity_poly.type
_entity_poly.pdbx_seq_one_letter_code
_entity_poly.pdbx_strand_id
1 'polypeptide(L)' 'MVMTDAAGLRHLNTPIRFAREPGEPDLHVPRLGEHTQAVLAGLDNA' A
#
# COMPACT_ATOMS: atom_id res chain seq x y z
N MET A 1 -5.86 14.13 -6.80
CA MET A 1 -4.48 14.39 -7.31
C MET A 1 -3.98 13.12 -7.97
N VAL A 2 -3.24 13.21 -9.07
CA VAL A 2 -2.70 12.04 -9.78
C VAL A 2 -1.31 11.72 -9.24
N MET A 3 -1.04 10.46 -8.92
CA MET A 3 0.27 9.94 -8.52
C MET A 3 0.84 9.05 -9.62
N THR A 4 2.14 8.78 -9.55
CA THR A 4 2.83 7.88 -10.47
C THR A 4 3.58 6.83 -9.67
N ASP A 5 3.45 5.56 -10.02
CA ASP A 5 4.17 4.47 -9.37
C ASP A 5 5.59 4.28 -9.94
N ALA A 6 6.32 3.29 -9.42
CA ALA A 6 7.68 2.96 -9.86
C ALA A 6 7.76 2.44 -11.31
N ALA A 7 6.65 1.97 -11.88
CA ALA A 7 6.55 1.53 -13.27
C ALA A 7 6.12 2.66 -14.23
N GLY A 8 5.88 3.87 -13.70
CA GLY A 8 5.41 5.02 -14.48
C GLY A 8 3.89 5.05 -14.72
N LEU A 9 3.11 4.15 -14.11
CA LEU A 9 1.66 4.12 -14.25
C LEU A 9 1.02 5.19 -13.37
N ARG A 10 -0.11 5.72 -13.85
CA ARG A 10 -0.84 6.82 -13.20
C ARG A 10 -1.95 6.29 -12.31
N HIS A 11 -2.00 6.80 -11.09
CA HIS A 11 -2.94 6.40 -10.04
C HIS A 11 -3.72 7.60 -9.51
N LEU A 12 -4.94 7.36 -9.05
CA LEU A 12 -5.69 8.37 -8.30
C LEU A 12 -5.28 8.31 -6.82
N ASN A 13 -4.89 9.45 -6.26
CA ASN A 13 -4.62 9.56 -4.84
C ASN A 13 -5.93 9.54 -4.01
N THR A 14 -5.80 9.37 -2.69
CA THR A 14 -6.88 9.54 -1.73
C THR A 14 -7.59 10.89 -1.93
N PRO A 15 -8.93 10.89 -2.13
CA PRO A 15 -9.67 12.10 -2.48
C PRO A 15 -9.85 13.06 -1.31
N ILE A 16 -9.63 12.59 -0.07
CA ILE A 16 -9.75 13.36 1.16
C ILE A 16 -8.41 13.31 1.89
N ARG A 17 -7.93 14.46 2.36
CA ARG A 17 -6.71 14.57 3.17
C ARG A 17 -7.05 15.12 4.54
N PHE A 18 -6.83 14.32 5.58
CA PHE A 18 -6.95 14.79 6.95
C PHE A 18 -5.75 15.67 7.30
N ALA A 19 -6.00 16.72 8.09
CA ALA A 19 -4.97 17.72 8.40
C ALA A 19 -3.79 17.16 9.21
N ARG A 20 -4.02 16.12 10.02
CA ARG A 20 -3.01 15.52 10.91
C ARG A 20 -2.53 14.14 10.48
N GLU A 21 -3.34 13.44 9.69
CA GLU A 21 -3.10 12.06 9.27
C GLU A 21 -3.46 11.92 7.78
N PRO A 22 -2.73 12.59 6.88
CA PRO A 22 -2.96 12.43 5.46
C PRO A 22 -2.74 10.97 5.07
N GLY A 23 -3.59 10.42 4.20
CA GLY A 23 -3.36 9.10 3.65
C GLY A 23 -2.11 9.10 2.76
N GLU A 24 -1.18 8.20 3.05
CA GLU A 24 0.04 7.96 2.28
C GLU A 24 -0.05 6.58 1.62
N PRO A 25 -0.71 6.47 0.46
CA PRO A 25 -0.91 5.18 -0.18
C PRO A 25 0.42 4.62 -0.72
N ASP A 26 0.72 3.38 -0.35
CA ASP A 26 1.74 2.57 -1.02
C ASP A 26 1.19 2.08 -2.36
N LEU A 27 1.90 2.39 -3.45
CA LEU A 27 1.50 2.04 -4.81
C LEU A 27 2.14 0.72 -5.30
N HIS A 28 2.93 0.07 -4.45
CA HIS A 28 3.53 -1.21 -4.77
C HIS A 28 2.46 -2.30 -4.92
N VAL A 29 2.48 -3.00 -6.06
CA VAL A 29 1.61 -4.15 -6.29
C VAL A 29 2.37 -5.40 -5.84
N PRO A 30 1.88 -6.13 -4.82
CA PRO A 30 2.60 -7.27 -4.29
C PRO A 30 2.64 -8.42 -5.29
N ARG A 31 3.76 -9.14 -5.32
CA ARG A 31 3.87 -10.39 -6.09
C ARG A 31 3.11 -11.52 -5.41
N LEU A 32 2.78 -12.56 -6.19
CA LEU A 32 2.25 -13.80 -5.63
C LEU A 32 3.22 -14.37 -4.59
N GLY A 33 2.71 -14.56 -3.37
CA GLY A 33 3.47 -15.11 -2.24
C GLY A 33 4.36 -14.12 -1.48
N GLU A 34 4.40 -12.84 -1.84
CA GLU A 34 5.32 -11.85 -1.27
C GLU A 34 5.22 -11.72 0.27
N HIS A 35 4.01 -11.82 0.80
CA HIS A 35 3.74 -11.65 2.23
C HIS A 35 3.35 -12.94 2.96
N THR A 36 3.43 -14.11 2.30
CA THR A 36 2.96 -15.38 2.89
C THR A 36 3.61 -15.67 4.24
N GLN A 37 4.93 -15.52 4.36
CA GLN A 37 5.64 -15.79 5.61
C GLN A 37 5.28 -14.78 6.71
N ALA A 38 5.15 -13.49 6.36
CA ALA A 38 4.76 -12.45 7.32
C ALA A 38 3.37 -12.70 7.90
N VAL A 39 2.42 -13.14 7.05
CA VAL A 39 1.06 -13.48 7.47
C VAL A 39 1.07 -14.71 8.39
N LEU A 40 1.76 -15.80 8.01
CA LEU A 40 1.81 -17.02 8.83
C LEU A 40 2.44 -16.75 10.20
N ALA A 41 3.56 -16.01 10.26
CA ALA A 41 4.18 -15.62 11.52
C ALA A 41 3.27 -14.74 12.39
N GLY A 42 2.41 -13.93 11.79
CA GLY A 42 1.43 -13.11 12.52
C GLY A 42 0.31 -13.93 13.18
N LEU A 43 0.01 -15.12 12.66
CA LEU A 43 -1.02 -16.02 13.20
C LEU A 43 -0.52 -16.88 14.35
N ASP A 44 0.76 -17.26 14.34
CA ASP A 44 1.37 -18.06 15.42
C ASP A 44 1.54 -17.29 16.74
N ASN A 45 1.37 -15.96 16.70
CA ASN A 45 1.47 -15.07 17.86
C ASN A 45 0.08 -14.65 18.42
N ALA A 46 -1.02 -15.31 18.00
CA ALA A 46 -2.39 -14.99 18.38
C ALA A 46 -3.05 -16.04 19.29
#